data_AF-A0A3P7JZY8-F1
#
_entry.id   AF-A0A3P7JZY8-F1
#
_cell.length_a   1.000
_cell.length_b   1.000
_cell.length_c   1.000
_cell.angle_alpha   90.00
_cell.angle_beta   90.00
_cell.angle_gamma   90.00
#
_symmetry.space_group_name_H-M   'P 1'
#
loop_
_entity.id
_entity.type
_entity.pdbx_description
1 polymer ?
#
loop_
_entity_poly.entity_id
_entity_poly.type
_entity_poly.pdbx_seq_one_letter_code
_entity_poly.pdbx_strand_id
1 'polypeptide(L)'
;MEHLACFSGGMLALHSANADNSTVAAHYLDLAEKIAHTCHESYIRTAVGIGPEAFRFTKDVEAKAVSMNEKYYILRPEVVETWFYLWRITKQDKYREWAWDVVLALEKYAKVRPYKSLDCVISLRFIYTSFVEAGYSGIRDVYSVPVEHDDVQQSFLFAELFKYLYLIFADDNVLPLDRWVFNTEAHPFPVRS
;
A
#
# COMPACT_ATOMS: atom_id res chain seq x y z
N MET A 1 -12.65 -8.14 -4.03
CA MET A 1 -11.20 -8.35 -3.98
C MET A 1 -10.71 -7.68 -2.72
N GLU A 2 -9.96 -8.39 -1.90
CA GLU A 2 -9.34 -7.82 -0.69
C GLU A 2 -8.05 -7.10 -1.08
N HIS A 3 -7.64 -6.12 -0.30
CA HIS A 3 -6.37 -5.42 -0.42
C HIS A 3 -5.21 -6.41 -0.41
N LEU A 4 -5.30 -7.44 0.44
CA LEU A 4 -4.37 -8.57 0.47
C LEU A 4 -4.13 -9.15 -0.92
N ALA A 5 -5.18 -9.39 -1.72
CA ALA A 5 -5.06 -10.00 -3.04
C ALA A 5 -4.21 -9.17 -4.02
N CYS A 6 -3.95 -7.88 -3.74
CA CYS A 6 -3.07 -7.06 -4.56
C CYS A 6 -1.61 -7.52 -4.57
N PHE A 7 -1.14 -8.34 -3.63
CA PHE A 7 0.23 -8.92 -3.67
C PHE A 7 0.44 -9.77 -4.93
N SER A 8 -0.65 -10.32 -5.47
CA SER A 8 -0.61 -11.21 -6.64
C SER A 8 -0.05 -10.53 -7.89
N GLY A 9 -0.17 -9.21 -8.02
CA GLY A 9 0.45 -8.48 -9.13
C GLY A 9 1.98 -8.60 -9.12
N GLY A 10 2.61 -8.38 -7.97
CA GLY A 10 4.05 -8.54 -7.77
C GLY A 10 4.50 -9.99 -7.94
N MET A 11 3.73 -10.95 -7.42
CA MET A 11 3.99 -12.37 -7.60
C MET A 11 4.02 -12.78 -9.08
N LEU A 12 3.04 -12.34 -9.87
CA LEU A 12 2.96 -12.63 -11.29
C LEU A 12 4.05 -11.91 -12.10
N ALA A 13 4.37 -10.67 -11.74
CA ALA A 13 5.50 -9.95 -12.32
C ALA A 13 6.81 -10.71 -12.08
N LEU A 14 7.07 -11.15 -10.84
CA LEU A 14 8.26 -11.92 -10.50
C LEU A 14 8.33 -13.24 -11.28
N HIS A 15 7.21 -13.94 -11.47
CA HIS A 15 7.15 -15.12 -12.32
C HIS A 15 7.51 -14.79 -13.77
N SER A 16 6.99 -13.70 -14.33
CA SER A 16 7.28 -13.29 -15.71
C SER A 16 8.77 -13.05 -15.96
N ALA A 17 9.49 -12.51 -14.98
CA ALA A 17 10.93 -12.25 -15.08
C ALA A 17 11.79 -13.51 -15.03
N ASN A 18 11.24 -14.63 -14.55
CA ASN A 18 11.93 -15.92 -14.40
C ASN A 18 11.40 -17.01 -15.34
N ALA A 19 10.49 -16.68 -16.27
CA ALA A 19 9.92 -17.64 -17.20
C ALA A 19 10.81 -17.82 -18.43
N ASP A 20 11.14 -19.07 -18.77
CA ASP A 20 11.96 -19.40 -19.95
C ASP A 20 11.24 -19.10 -21.28
N ASN A 21 9.90 -19.16 -21.28
CA ASN A 21 9.07 -18.97 -22.46
C ASN A 21 8.59 -17.52 -22.56
N SER A 22 9.00 -16.82 -23.62
CA SER A 22 8.68 -15.41 -23.84
C SER A 22 7.18 -15.11 -23.94
N THR A 23 6.40 -16.02 -24.51
CA THR A 23 4.93 -15.87 -24.59
C THR A 23 4.29 -15.97 -23.21
N VAL A 24 4.81 -16.87 -22.37
CA VAL A 24 4.34 -17.04 -20.98
C VAL A 24 4.76 -15.82 -20.14
N ALA A 25 6.00 -15.36 -20.29
CA ALA A 25 6.49 -14.15 -19.65
C ALA A 25 5.61 -12.94 -19.99
N ALA A 26 5.36 -12.69 -21.27
CA ALA A 26 4.52 -11.58 -21.72
C ALA A 26 3.08 -11.67 -21.19
N HIS A 27 2.49 -12.87 -21.17
CA HIS A 27 1.13 -13.07 -20.64
C HIS A 27 1.03 -12.72 -19.15
N TYR A 28 1.95 -13.22 -18.33
CA TYR A 28 1.91 -12.96 -16.89
C TYR A 28 2.31 -11.53 -16.52
N LEU A 29 3.18 -10.91 -17.31
CA LEU A 29 3.48 -9.49 -17.14
C LEU A 29 2.25 -8.63 -17.43
N ASP A 30 1.55 -8.88 -18.54
CA ASP A 30 0.28 -8.18 -18.87
C ASP A 30 -0.77 -8.37 -17.77
N LEU A 31 -0.90 -9.59 -17.23
CA LEU A 31 -1.81 -9.85 -16.11
C LEU A 31 -1.40 -9.09 -14.84
N ALA A 32 -0.10 -9.06 -14.52
CA ALA A 32 0.43 -8.32 -13.39
C ALA A 32 0.14 -6.83 -13.49
N GLU A 33 0.35 -6.22 -14.67
CA GLU A 33 0.05 -4.80 -14.91
C GLU A 33 -1.44 -4.49 -14.74
N LYS A 34 -2.33 -5.37 -15.21
CA LYS A 34 -3.79 -5.22 -15.07
C LYS A 34 -4.25 -5.32 -13.61
N ILE A 35 -3.67 -6.24 -12.84
CA ILE A 35 -3.94 -6.34 -11.40
C ILE A 35 -3.44 -5.09 -10.69
N ALA A 36 -2.22 -4.64 -10.98
CA ALA A 36 -1.66 -3.43 -10.38
C ALA A 36 -2.48 -2.18 -10.68
N HIS A 37 -2.95 -2.03 -11.92
CA HIS A 37 -3.86 -0.96 -12.31
C HIS A 37 -5.18 -1.03 -11.54
N THR A 38 -5.76 -2.23 -11.40
CA THR A 38 -7.02 -2.43 -10.65
C THR A 38 -6.85 -2.05 -9.17
N CYS A 39 -5.72 -2.42 -8.57
CA CYS A 39 -5.39 -2.04 -7.20
C CYS A 39 -5.14 -0.53 -7.05
N HIS A 40 -4.48 0.10 -8.02
CA HIS A 40 -4.32 1.57 -8.07
C HIS A 40 -5.67 2.29 -8.18
N GLU A 41 -6.58 1.82 -9.03
CA GLU A 41 -7.95 2.34 -9.14
C GLU A 41 -8.68 2.31 -7.79
N SER A 42 -8.46 1.26 -6.98
CA SER A 42 -9.05 1.18 -5.64
C SER A 42 -8.56 2.28 -4.70
N TYR A 43 -7.36 2.82 -4.91
CA TYR A 43 -6.77 3.90 -4.10
C TYR A 43 -7.30 5.26 -4.54
N ILE A 44 -7.23 5.58 -5.84
CA ILE A 44 -7.59 6.90 -6.37
C ILE A 44 -9.10 7.18 -6.33
N ARG A 45 -9.92 6.14 -6.18
CA ARG A 45 -11.39 6.24 -6.04
C ARG A 45 -11.84 6.54 -4.60
N THR A 46 -10.92 6.73 -3.67
CA THR A 46 -11.18 7.10 -2.26
C THR A 46 -10.99 8.59 -2.03
N ALA A 47 -11.45 9.11 -0.89
CA ALA A 47 -11.26 10.52 -0.55
C ALA A 47 -9.82 10.83 -0.08
N VAL A 48 -9.16 9.83 0.50
CA VAL A 48 -7.81 9.98 1.09
C VAL A 48 -6.68 9.57 0.15
N GLY A 49 -6.97 8.93 -0.99
CA GLY A 49 -5.95 8.40 -1.90
C GLY A 49 -5.29 7.11 -1.42
N ILE A 50 -5.96 6.36 -0.54
CA ILE A 50 -5.52 5.06 -0.01
C ILE A 50 -6.69 4.10 -0.08
N GLY A 51 -6.45 2.87 -0.53
CA GLY A 51 -7.51 1.90 -0.77
C GLY A 51 -8.10 1.27 0.50
N PRO A 52 -9.35 0.78 0.40
CA PRO A 52 -10.01 0.06 1.48
C PRO A 52 -9.48 -1.38 1.62
N GLU A 53 -9.78 -2.03 2.75
CA GLU A 53 -9.48 -3.45 3.01
C GLU A 53 -10.09 -4.38 1.96
N ALA A 54 -11.29 -4.06 1.48
CA ALA A 54 -11.90 -4.80 0.38
C ALA A 54 -12.69 -3.88 -0.54
N PHE A 55 -12.66 -4.19 -1.82
CA PHE A 55 -13.41 -3.49 -2.86
C PHE A 55 -14.17 -4.47 -3.75
N ARG A 56 -15.28 -4.01 -4.30
CA ARG A 56 -16.23 -4.84 -5.05
C ARG A 56 -16.31 -4.41 -6.51
N PHE A 57 -16.73 -5.37 -7.34
CA PHE A 57 -17.04 -5.17 -8.75
C PHE A 57 -18.47 -5.67 -8.94
N THR A 58 -19.42 -4.74 -8.89
CA THR A 58 -20.84 -4.96 -9.16
C THR A 58 -21.25 -4.12 -10.36
N LYS A 59 -22.53 -4.16 -10.75
CA LYS A 59 -23.04 -3.34 -11.85
C LYS A 59 -22.89 -1.82 -11.59
N ASP A 60 -22.94 -1.43 -10.32
CA ASP A 60 -23.01 -0.03 -9.90
C ASP A 60 -21.70 0.46 -9.26
N VAL A 61 -20.83 -0.47 -8.85
CA VAL A 61 -19.61 -0.17 -8.10
C VAL A 61 -18.42 -0.90 -8.70
N GLU A 62 -17.40 -0.15 -9.05
CA GLU A 62 -16.12 -0.68 -9.50
C GLU A 62 -15.00 -0.18 -8.59
N ALA A 63 -14.22 -1.11 -8.04
CA ALA A 63 -13.04 -0.84 -7.21
C ALA A 63 -13.32 0.10 -6.02
N LYS A 64 -14.50 -0.01 -5.39
CA LYS A 64 -14.80 0.64 -4.10
C LYS A 64 -15.36 -0.35 -3.08
N ALA A 65 -15.15 -0.06 -1.80
CA ALA A 65 -15.82 -0.76 -0.72
C ALA A 65 -17.32 -0.45 -0.70
N VAL A 66 -18.13 -1.44 -0.36
CA VAL A 66 -19.58 -1.30 -0.24
C VAL A 66 -20.00 -1.33 1.23
N SER A 67 -19.46 -2.28 1.99
CA SER A 67 -19.79 -2.42 3.40
C SER A 67 -18.93 -1.53 4.28
N MET A 68 -19.47 -1.02 5.40
CA MET A 68 -18.72 -0.17 6.33
C MET A 68 -17.51 -0.88 6.93
N ASN A 69 -17.61 -2.18 7.19
CA ASN A 69 -16.52 -2.99 7.74
C ASN A 69 -15.43 -3.34 6.71
N GLU A 70 -15.49 -2.80 5.50
CA GLU A 70 -14.48 -3.00 4.45
C GLU A 70 -13.72 -1.71 4.13
N LYS A 71 -14.19 -0.55 4.62
CA LYS A 71 -13.67 0.78 4.23
C LYS A 71 -12.38 1.19 4.94
N TYR A 72 -11.91 0.38 5.88
CA TYR A 72 -10.73 0.73 6.67
C TYR A 72 -9.45 0.45 5.90
N TYR A 73 -8.34 1.06 6.35
CA TYR A 73 -6.98 0.81 5.88
C TYR A 73 -6.05 0.71 7.08
N ILE A 74 -5.41 -0.43 7.28
CA ILE A 74 -4.54 -0.69 8.44
C ILE A 74 -3.05 -0.63 8.10
N LEU A 75 -2.63 0.29 7.21
CA LEU A 75 -1.22 0.48 6.85
C LEU A 75 -0.61 -0.68 6.04
N ARG A 76 -1.43 -1.38 5.26
CA ARG A 76 -1.02 -2.57 4.51
C ARG A 76 -0.09 -2.26 3.33
N PRO A 77 0.84 -3.19 2.97
CA PRO A 77 1.87 -2.96 1.96
C PRO A 77 1.53 -3.47 0.55
N GLU A 78 0.55 -4.36 0.35
CA GLU A 78 0.56 -5.28 -0.82
C GLU A 78 0.43 -4.59 -2.18
N VAL A 79 -0.20 -3.41 -2.22
CA VAL A 79 -0.30 -2.59 -3.44
C VAL A 79 1.07 -2.00 -3.80
N VAL A 80 1.79 -1.45 -2.82
CA VAL A 80 3.12 -0.88 -3.02
C VAL A 80 4.15 -1.98 -3.29
N GLU A 81 4.03 -3.14 -2.65
CA GLU A 81 4.82 -4.34 -2.95
C GLU A 81 4.73 -4.69 -4.45
N THR A 82 3.52 -4.76 -4.98
CA THR A 82 3.29 -5.04 -6.41
C THR A 82 3.94 -4.00 -7.32
N TRP A 83 3.81 -2.71 -6.99
CA TRP A 83 4.46 -1.65 -7.76
C TRP A 83 5.98 -1.69 -7.68
N PHE A 84 6.55 -2.09 -6.54
CA PHE A 84 8.00 -2.31 -6.40
C PHE A 84 8.50 -3.37 -7.39
N TYR A 85 7.87 -4.54 -7.44
CA TYR A 85 8.27 -5.59 -8.38
C TYR A 85 8.09 -5.15 -9.83
N LEU A 86 6.95 -4.55 -10.16
CA LEU A 86 6.67 -4.08 -11.52
C LEU A 86 7.64 -2.98 -11.96
N TRP A 87 7.99 -2.03 -11.09
CA TRP A 87 9.02 -1.04 -11.38
C TRP A 87 10.38 -1.71 -11.63
N ARG A 88 10.80 -2.64 -10.76
CA ARG A 88 12.10 -3.33 -10.88
C ARG A 88 12.22 -4.11 -12.20
N ILE A 89 11.12 -4.67 -12.70
CA ILE A 89 11.09 -5.49 -13.92
C ILE A 89 10.89 -4.65 -15.18
N THR A 90 9.98 -3.68 -15.16
CA THR A 90 9.55 -2.96 -16.38
C THR A 90 10.18 -1.60 -16.57
N LYS A 91 10.67 -0.97 -15.50
CA LYS A 91 11.16 0.41 -15.49
C LYS A 91 10.15 1.45 -16.00
N GLN A 92 8.85 1.22 -15.78
CA GLN A 92 7.81 2.22 -16.08
C GLN A 92 7.62 3.19 -14.91
N ASP A 93 7.89 4.48 -15.13
CA ASP A 93 7.88 5.51 -14.07
C ASP A 93 6.53 5.68 -13.36
N LYS A 94 5.42 5.29 -14.02
CA LYS A 94 4.07 5.30 -13.43
C LYS A 94 4.01 4.64 -12.04
N TYR A 95 4.76 3.56 -11.82
CA TYR A 95 4.76 2.85 -10.54
C TYR A 95 5.42 3.65 -9.41
N ARG A 96 6.43 4.47 -9.74
CA ARG A 96 7.07 5.39 -8.80
C ARG A 96 6.16 6.58 -8.49
N GLU A 97 5.47 7.10 -9.50
CA GLU A 97 4.48 8.17 -9.33
C GLU A 97 3.35 7.72 -8.39
N TRP A 98 2.76 6.54 -8.64
CA TRP A 98 1.71 5.97 -7.78
C TRP A 98 2.20 5.71 -6.36
N ALA A 99 3.42 5.18 -6.20
CA ALA A 99 4.03 4.99 -4.89
C ALA A 99 4.25 6.33 -4.16
N TRP A 100 4.61 7.40 -4.88
CA TRP A 100 4.79 8.72 -4.31
C TRP A 100 3.47 9.32 -3.83
N ASP A 101 2.39 9.16 -4.59
CA ASP A 101 1.05 9.58 -4.17
C ASP A 101 0.63 8.90 -2.86
N VAL A 102 0.98 7.62 -2.67
CA VAL A 102 0.78 6.91 -1.41
C VAL A 102 1.59 7.52 -0.26
N VAL A 103 2.86 7.88 -0.48
CA VAL A 103 3.68 8.59 0.53
C VAL A 103 2.98 9.88 0.96
N LEU A 104 2.51 10.68 0.01
CA LEU A 104 1.82 11.94 0.29
C LEU A 104 0.51 11.71 1.07
N ALA A 105 -0.24 10.67 0.70
CA ALA A 105 -1.48 10.30 1.39
C ALA A 105 -1.22 9.81 2.82
N LEU A 106 -0.19 8.98 3.04
CA LEU A 106 0.22 8.52 4.38
C LEU A 106 0.65 9.70 5.26
N GLU A 107 1.48 10.60 4.75
CA GLU A 107 1.91 11.80 5.47
C GLU A 107 0.75 12.74 5.83
N LYS A 108 -0.27 12.81 4.96
CA LYS A 108 -1.41 13.69 5.16
C LYS A 108 -2.47 13.11 6.10
N TYR A 109 -2.79 11.82 5.93
CA TYR A 109 -3.96 11.21 6.56
C TYR A 109 -3.64 10.09 7.55
N ALA A 110 -2.51 9.38 7.43
CA ALA A 110 -2.17 8.30 8.36
C ALA A 110 -1.25 8.78 9.50
N LYS A 111 -0.44 9.82 9.26
CA LYS A 111 0.49 10.37 10.23
C LYS A 111 -0.23 11.10 11.36
N VAL A 112 -0.09 10.58 12.57
CA VAL A 112 -0.58 11.23 13.79
C VAL A 112 0.35 12.38 14.13
N ARG A 113 -0.23 13.59 14.26
CA ARG A 113 0.50 14.77 14.73
C ARG A 113 0.12 15.06 16.17
N PRO A 114 1.08 15.51 17.00
CA PRO A 114 0.75 15.97 18.34
C PRO A 114 -0.20 17.16 18.21
N TYR A 115 -1.22 17.17 19.06
CA TYR A 115 -2.21 18.24 19.11
C TYR A 115 -1.50 19.55 19.50
N LYS A 116 -1.13 20.37 18.51
CA LYS A 116 -0.72 21.76 18.74
C LYS A 116 -1.97 22.58 19.03
N SER A 117 -2.52 22.47 20.23
CA SER A 117 -3.44 23.50 20.73
C SER A 117 -2.79 24.24 21.89
N LEU A 118 -2.35 25.46 21.60
CA LEU A 118 -2.35 26.51 22.60
C LEU A 118 -3.78 26.99 22.94
N ASP A 119 -4.82 26.41 22.32
CA ASP A 119 -6.24 26.78 22.48
C ASP A 119 -7.10 25.70 23.19
N CYS A 120 -6.51 24.81 23.98
CA CYS A 120 -7.30 23.93 24.87
C CYS A 120 -7.47 24.60 26.24
N VAL A 121 -8.11 25.77 26.25
CA VAL A 121 -8.81 26.28 27.42
C VAL A 121 -10.28 26.30 27.00
N ILE A 122 -11.12 25.57 27.73
CA ILE A 122 -12.59 25.55 27.60
C ILE A 122 -13.17 24.57 26.56
N SER A 123 -13.13 23.27 26.86
CA SER A 123 -14.33 22.43 26.69
C SER A 123 -14.17 21.14 27.50
N LEU A 124 -14.76 21.12 28.70
CA LEU A 124 -14.93 19.95 29.57
C LEU A 124 -15.94 18.98 28.95
N ARG A 125 -15.66 18.45 27.76
CA ARG A 125 -16.45 17.41 27.13
C ARG A 125 -15.53 16.30 26.66
N PHE A 126 -15.29 15.35 27.57
CA PHE A 126 -14.85 13.98 27.29
C PHE A 126 -13.89 13.86 26.10
N ILE A 127 -12.68 14.39 26.27
CA ILE A 127 -11.61 14.22 25.32
C ILE A 127 -11.03 12.81 25.56
N TYR A 128 -11.50 11.83 24.78
CA TYR A 128 -10.72 10.62 24.50
C TYR A 128 -9.59 11.03 23.55
N THR A 129 -8.56 11.71 24.07
CA THR A 129 -7.33 11.99 23.33
C THR A 129 -6.46 10.76 23.42
N SER A 130 -6.25 10.09 22.29
CA SER A 130 -5.12 9.17 22.15
C SER A 130 -3.84 9.96 22.42
N PHE A 131 -3.05 9.50 23.39
CA PHE A 131 -1.79 10.11 23.86
C PHE A 131 -0.62 9.85 22.90
N VAL A 132 -0.88 9.71 21.60
CA VAL A 132 0.17 9.38 20.62
C VAL A 132 0.73 10.67 20.04
N GLU A 133 1.89 11.09 20.56
CA GLU A 133 2.57 12.32 20.14
C GLU A 133 3.20 12.21 18.74
N ALA A 134 3.45 11.00 18.23
CA ALA A 134 4.01 10.75 16.92
C ALA A 134 3.77 9.31 16.46
N GLY A 135 3.59 9.11 15.16
CA GLY A 135 3.48 7.79 14.54
C GLY A 135 2.57 7.80 13.32
N TYR A 136 2.21 6.62 12.86
CA TYR A 136 1.16 6.38 11.86
C TYR A 136 0.11 5.45 12.46
N SER A 137 -1.15 5.72 12.17
CA SER A 137 -2.27 4.88 12.56
C SER A 137 -3.12 4.56 11.35
N GLY A 138 -3.74 3.39 11.35
CA GLY A 138 -4.75 3.02 10.37
C GLY A 138 -5.92 3.99 10.35
N ILE A 139 -6.69 3.94 9.27
CA ILE A 139 -7.83 4.81 8.98
C ILE A 139 -9.08 3.93 8.94
N ARG A 140 -10.15 4.30 9.66
CA ARG A 140 -11.38 3.50 9.74
C ARG A 140 -12.30 3.64 8.52
N ASP A 141 -12.29 4.79 7.85
CA ASP A 141 -13.04 5.03 6.62
C ASP A 141 -12.23 5.90 5.64
N VAL A 142 -11.67 5.27 4.60
CA VAL A 142 -10.88 5.94 3.54
C VAL A 142 -11.71 6.86 2.63
N TYR A 143 -13.04 6.85 2.76
CA TYR A 143 -13.96 7.71 1.99
C TYR A 143 -14.37 8.97 2.75
N SER A 144 -14.00 9.12 4.03
CA SER A 144 -14.37 10.26 4.86
C SER A 144 -13.17 11.16 5.16
N VAL A 145 -13.39 12.47 5.10
CA VAL A 145 -12.46 13.49 5.61
C VAL A 145 -13.28 14.44 6.50
N PRO A 146 -12.88 14.68 7.77
CA PRO A 146 -11.67 14.21 8.45
C PRO A 146 -11.66 12.68 8.68
N VAL A 147 -10.44 12.12 8.79
CA VAL A 147 -10.23 10.69 9.03
C VAL A 147 -10.36 10.35 10.51
N GLU A 148 -10.86 9.15 10.79
CA GLU A 148 -10.85 8.55 12.14
C GLU A 148 -9.74 7.49 12.21
N HIS A 149 -8.88 7.60 13.21
CA HIS A 149 -7.76 6.69 13.42
C HIS A 149 -8.17 5.44 14.21
N ASP A 150 -7.51 4.31 13.94
CA ASP A 150 -7.71 3.07 14.70
C ASP A 150 -6.83 2.95 15.96
N ASP A 151 -5.89 3.90 16.13
CA ASP A 151 -4.88 3.95 17.21
C ASP A 151 -3.93 2.74 17.24
N VAL A 152 -3.69 2.11 16.08
CA VAL A 152 -2.76 0.99 15.94
C VAL A 152 -1.70 1.28 14.87
N GLN A 153 -0.44 1.16 15.27
CA GLN A 153 0.71 1.17 14.35
C GLN A 153 1.21 -0.27 14.15
N GLN A 154 0.81 -0.86 13.03
CA GLN A 154 1.16 -2.24 12.69
C GLN A 154 2.67 -2.42 12.45
N SER A 155 3.23 -3.58 12.83
CA SER A 155 4.67 -3.85 12.64
C SER A 155 5.09 -3.86 11.16
N PHE A 156 4.21 -4.35 10.28
CA PHE A 156 4.44 -4.41 8.84
C PHE A 156 4.51 -3.03 8.17
N LEU A 157 4.11 -1.95 8.85
CA LEU A 157 4.39 -0.59 8.37
C LEU A 157 5.90 -0.41 8.13
N PHE A 158 6.71 -0.83 9.10
CA PHE A 158 8.17 -0.70 9.03
C PHE A 158 8.82 -1.87 8.30
N ALA A 159 8.33 -3.09 8.54
CA ALA A 159 8.90 -4.27 7.89
C ALA A 159 8.65 -4.23 6.38
N GLU A 160 7.48 -3.81 5.94
CA GLU A 160 7.04 -3.98 4.55
C GLU A 160 6.81 -2.65 3.84
N LEU A 161 5.83 -1.86 4.28
CA LEU A 161 5.36 -0.70 3.53
C LEU A 161 6.49 0.32 3.32
N PHE A 162 7.18 0.73 4.38
CA PHE A 162 8.32 1.65 4.27
C PHE A 162 9.53 1.03 3.57
N LYS A 163 9.73 -0.29 3.69
CA LYS A 163 10.82 -0.98 2.99
C LYS A 163 10.58 -0.98 1.48
N TYR A 164 9.38 -1.33 1.02
CA TYR A 164 9.05 -1.31 -0.41
C TYR A 164 9.01 0.12 -0.96
N LEU A 165 8.49 1.10 -0.20
CA LEU A 165 8.57 2.51 -0.55
C LEU A 165 10.02 2.98 -0.66
N TYR A 166 10.92 2.54 0.22
CA TYR A 166 12.34 2.86 0.08
C TYR A 166 12.95 2.21 -1.17
N LEU A 167 12.70 0.91 -1.38
CA LEU A 167 13.32 0.12 -2.45
C LEU A 167 12.86 0.51 -3.87
N ILE A 168 11.63 1.01 -4.03
CA ILE A 168 11.14 1.46 -5.35
C ILE A 168 11.88 2.73 -5.83
N PHE A 169 12.30 3.59 -4.90
CA PHE A 169 13.08 4.79 -5.19
C PHE A 169 14.60 4.56 -5.10
N ALA A 170 15.05 3.45 -4.51
CA ALA A 170 16.45 3.06 -4.49
C ALA A 170 16.95 2.50 -5.83
N ASP A 171 18.27 2.48 -5.98
CA ASP A 171 18.95 1.89 -7.14
C ASP A 171 18.77 0.36 -7.23
N ASP A 172 18.91 -0.17 -8.43
CA ASP A 172 18.69 -1.59 -8.74
C ASP A 172 19.67 -2.54 -8.03
N ASN A 173 20.85 -2.02 -7.63
CA ASN A 173 21.88 -2.77 -6.92
C ASN A 173 21.57 -2.96 -5.42
N VAL A 174 20.57 -2.27 -4.88
CA VAL A 174 20.10 -2.46 -3.50
C VAL A 174 19.09 -3.60 -3.50
N LEU A 175 19.44 -4.69 -2.81
CA LEU A 175 18.65 -5.95 -2.75
C LEU A 175 18.17 -6.43 -4.13
N PRO A 176 19.10 -6.78 -5.05
CA PRO A 176 18.73 -7.17 -6.40
C PRO A 176 17.98 -8.52 -6.39
N LEU A 177 16.95 -8.63 -7.23
CA LEU A 177 15.97 -9.74 -7.22
C LEU A 177 16.54 -11.09 -7.68
N ASP A 178 17.72 -11.09 -8.31
CA ASP A 178 18.47 -12.29 -8.70
C ASP A 178 19.24 -12.91 -7.53
N ARG A 179 19.46 -12.15 -6.45
CA ARG A 179 20.22 -12.59 -5.26
C ARG A 179 19.38 -12.72 -4.00
N TRP A 180 18.24 -12.04 -3.94
CA TRP A 180 17.38 -12.00 -2.76
C TRP A 180 15.94 -12.35 -3.10
N VAL A 181 15.33 -13.18 -2.26
CA VAL A 181 13.89 -13.46 -2.26
C VAL A 181 13.28 -12.93 -0.96
N PHE A 182 12.20 -12.15 -1.07
CA PHE A 182 11.47 -11.66 0.10
C PHE A 182 10.52 -12.74 0.60
N ASN A 183 10.45 -12.97 1.91
CA ASN A 183 9.30 -13.68 2.46
C ASN A 183 8.05 -12.79 2.44
N THR A 184 6.92 -13.34 2.89
CA THR A 184 5.64 -12.62 2.94
C THR A 184 5.55 -11.46 3.93
N GLU A 185 6.63 -11.14 4.65
CA GLU A 185 6.73 -9.97 5.55
C GLU A 185 7.94 -9.09 5.15
N ALA A 186 8.26 -9.09 3.86
CA ALA A 186 9.36 -8.35 3.23
C ALA A 186 10.75 -8.57 3.86
N HIS A 187 11.01 -9.70 4.51
CA HIS A 187 12.36 -10.05 4.97
C HIS A 187 13.13 -10.72 3.83
N PRO A 188 14.27 -10.15 3.37
CA PRO A 188 15.03 -10.71 2.28
C PRO A 188 15.89 -11.89 2.75
N PHE A 189 15.80 -13.01 2.03
CA PHE A 189 16.64 -14.19 2.20
C PHE A 189 17.51 -14.38 0.95
N PRO A 190 18.77 -14.83 1.11
CA PRO A 190 19.63 -15.09 -0.04
C PRO A 190 19.12 -16.29 -0.84
N VAL A 191 19.15 -16.17 -2.18
CA VAL A 191 18.91 -17.31 -3.07
C VAL A 191 20.03 -18.33 -2.88
N ARG A 192 19.67 -19.61 -2.74
CA ARG A 192 20.66 -20.70 -2.66
C ARG A 192 21.16 -21.01 -4.07
N SER A 193 22.45 -20.73 -4.30
CA SER A 193 23.21 -21.10 -5.50
C SER A 193 23.86 -22.47 -5.37
#